data_AF-A0AAF3FR89-F1
#
_entry.id   AF-A0AAF3FR89-F1
#
_cell.length_a   1.000
_cell.length_b   1.000
_cell.length_c   1.000
_cell.angle_alpha   90.00
_cell.angle_beta   90.00
_cell.angle_gamma   90.00
#
_symmetry.space_group_name_H-M   'P 1'
#
loop_
_entity.id
_entity.type
_entity.pdbx_description
1 polymer ?
#
loop_
_entity_poly.entity_id
_entity_poly.type
_entity_poly.pdbx_seq_one_letter_code
_entity_poly.pdbx_strand_id
1 'polypeptide(L)'
;MNHNHSGPPLMVNRGFFEERRNVLRLCQIIVGIFCALSNAYCFPNDLFHECTSYFHSFSQIFSIVCVNVFFCVLTVVMVIFDFFGVTQAYYKYNFHLMERLFSTLATLCYGLSLIFLIVALFQSTFVAQWLFTTSGTLLNTFLYAWDASERFRNDPTRGY
;
A
#
# COMPACT_ATOMS: atom_id res chain seq x y z
N MET A 1 -43.98 5.42 -13.07
CA MET A 1 -43.70 4.19 -12.29
C MET A 1 -42.27 4.31 -11.77
N ASN A 2 -42.10 4.39 -10.45
CA ASN A 2 -40.83 4.66 -9.77
C ASN A 2 -39.82 3.53 -10.00
N HIS A 3 -38.71 3.84 -10.66
CA HIS A 3 -37.49 3.04 -10.57
C HIS A 3 -36.87 3.27 -9.19
N ASN A 4 -37.15 2.38 -8.23
CA ASN A 4 -36.38 2.34 -6.98
C ASN A 4 -34.94 1.93 -7.31
N HIS A 5 -34.07 2.92 -7.55
CA HIS A 5 -32.61 2.81 -7.54
C HIS A 5 -32.06 2.67 -6.10
N SER A 6 -32.76 1.97 -5.23
CA SER A 6 -32.29 1.66 -3.89
C SER A 6 -31.44 0.39 -3.99
N GLY A 7 -30.14 0.55 -4.25
CA GLY A 7 -29.17 -0.52 -4.00
C GLY A 7 -29.26 -0.99 -2.54
N PRO A 8 -28.76 -2.19 -2.22
CA PRO A 8 -28.81 -2.71 -0.86
C PRO A 8 -28.16 -1.71 0.12
N PRO A 9 -28.73 -1.53 1.34
CA PRO A 9 -28.26 -0.53 2.28
C PRO A 9 -26.82 -0.83 2.68
N LEU A 10 -25.99 0.22 2.75
CA LEU A 10 -24.65 0.14 3.31
C LEU A 10 -24.77 -0.30 4.78
N MET A 11 -24.05 -1.36 5.14
CA MET A 11 -24.06 -1.92 6.49
C MET A 11 -22.65 -1.86 7.06
N VAL A 12 -22.54 -1.37 8.29
CA VAL A 12 -21.26 -1.40 9.01
C VAL A 12 -20.88 -2.85 9.28
N ASN A 13 -19.75 -3.28 8.74
CA ASN A 13 -19.24 -4.63 8.94
C ASN A 13 -18.67 -4.79 10.36
N ARG A 14 -19.45 -5.41 11.25
CA ARG A 14 -19.06 -5.63 12.65
C ARG A 14 -17.89 -6.62 12.80
N GLY A 15 -17.67 -7.49 11.81
CA GLY A 15 -16.55 -8.44 11.77
C GLY A 15 -15.30 -7.88 11.08
N PHE A 16 -15.22 -6.56 10.82
CA PHE A 16 -14.13 -5.96 10.06
C PHE A 16 -12.74 -6.31 10.61
N PHE A 17 -12.56 -6.24 11.94
CA PHE A 17 -11.28 -6.55 12.59
C PHE A 17 -11.00 -8.05 12.75
N GLU A 18 -12.01 -8.91 12.62
CA GLU A 18 -11.84 -10.37 12.66
C GLU A 18 -11.26 -10.88 11.34
N GLU A 19 -11.53 -10.17 10.24
CA GLU A 19 -11.00 -10.56 8.94
C GLU A 19 -9.53 -10.14 8.81
N ARG A 20 -8.65 -11.14 8.77
CA ARG A 20 -7.19 -10.98 8.67
C ARG A 20 -6.76 -10.03 7.55
N ARG A 21 -7.48 -10.03 6.41
CA ARG A 21 -7.21 -9.15 5.27
C ARG A 21 -7.32 -7.67 5.62
N ASN A 22 -8.30 -7.31 6.45
CA ASN A 22 -8.52 -5.93 6.88
C ASN A 22 -7.44 -5.47 7.86
N VAL A 23 -7.03 -6.36 8.77
CA VAL A 23 -5.89 -6.12 9.68
C VAL A 23 -4.60 -5.89 8.88
N LEU A 24 -4.38 -6.69 7.84
CA LEU A 24 -3.20 -6.58 7.00
C LEU A 24 -3.18 -5.27 6.19
N ARG A 25 -4.35 -4.80 5.71
CA ARG A 25 -4.51 -3.48 5.09
C ARG A 25 -4.26 -2.33 6.06
N LEU A 26 -4.71 -2.44 7.31
CA LEU A 26 -4.40 -1.46 8.36
C LEU A 26 -2.90 -1.37 8.62
N CYS A 27 -2.20 -2.51 8.68
CA CYS A 27 -0.74 -2.54 8.79
C CYS A 27 -0.07 -1.85 7.59
N GLN A 28 -0.52 -2.11 6.36
CA GLN A 28 -0.02 -1.44 5.15
C GLN A 28 -0.21 0.08 5.21
N ILE A 29 -1.33 0.57 5.76
CA ILE A 29 -1.58 2.00 5.94
C ILE A 29 -0.60 2.59 6.95
N ILE A 30 -0.45 1.97 8.13
CA ILE A 30 0.43 2.47 9.19
C ILE A 30 1.88 2.55 8.70
N VAL A 31 2.37 1.47 8.08
CA VAL A 31 3.74 1.42 7.55
C VAL A 31 3.89 2.38 6.36
N GLY A 32 2.90 2.48 5.46
CA GLY A 32 2.89 3.44 4.35
C GLY A 32 2.97 4.91 4.80
N ILE A 33 2.18 5.30 5.81
CA ILE A 33 2.22 6.65 6.38
C ILE A 33 3.59 6.91 7.01
N PHE A 34 4.08 5.96 7.80
CA PHE A 34 5.38 6.08 8.45
C PHE A 34 6.51 6.26 7.42
N CYS A 35 6.53 5.46 6.35
CA CYS A 35 7.47 5.59 5.25
C CYS A 35 7.34 6.93 4.51
N ALA A 36 6.11 7.39 4.24
CA ALA A 36 5.88 8.68 3.59
C ALA A 36 6.43 9.84 4.43
N LEU A 37 6.13 9.87 5.73
CA LEU A 37 6.62 10.90 6.64
C LEU A 37 8.14 10.84 6.78
N SER A 38 8.70 9.65 6.93
CA SER A 38 10.15 9.46 7.05
C SER A 38 10.89 9.95 5.81
N ASN A 39 10.37 9.63 4.62
CA ASN A 39 10.95 10.11 3.37
C ASN A 39 10.72 11.61 3.11
N ALA A 40 9.64 12.20 3.63
CA ALA A 40 9.38 13.62 3.50
C ALA A 40 10.26 14.46 4.44
N TYR A 41 10.42 14.03 5.69
CA TYR A 41 11.13 14.81 6.70
C TYR A 41 12.62 14.49 6.77
N CYS A 42 13.02 13.26 6.46
CA CYS A 42 14.36 12.77 6.72
C CYS A 42 14.83 11.83 5.60
N PHE A 43 14.85 12.35 4.36
CA PHE A 43 15.45 11.61 3.25
C PHE A 43 16.98 11.72 3.31
N PRO A 44 17.71 10.60 3.16
CA PRO A 44 19.15 10.61 3.17
C PRO A 44 19.72 11.40 1.99
N ASN A 45 20.69 12.27 2.25
CA ASN A 45 21.37 13.08 1.25
C ASN A 45 22.88 12.84 1.31
N ASP A 46 23.46 12.38 0.20
CA ASP A 46 24.89 12.08 0.11
C ASP A 46 25.78 13.34 0.08
N LEU A 47 25.24 14.52 -0.24
CA LEU A 47 26.02 15.77 -0.29
C LEU A 47 26.33 16.36 1.08
N PHE A 48 25.42 16.20 2.05
CA PHE A 48 25.57 16.82 3.37
C PHE A 48 25.83 15.79 4.48
N HIS A 49 25.65 14.48 4.21
CA HIS A 49 25.65 13.41 5.24
C HIS A 49 24.64 13.63 6.37
N GLU A 50 23.61 14.41 6.09
CA GLU A 50 22.49 14.69 6.99
C GLU A 50 21.20 14.32 6.27
N CYS A 51 20.13 14.08 7.02
CA CYS A 51 18.84 13.98 6.38
C CYS A 51 18.24 15.37 6.17
N THR A 52 17.71 15.59 4.96
CA THR A 52 17.15 16.87 4.58
C THR A 52 15.66 16.72 4.34
N SER A 53 14.88 17.71 4.79
CA SER A 53 13.45 17.82 4.45
C SER A 53 13.20 18.36 3.04
N TYR A 54 14.25 18.84 2.35
CA TYR A 54 14.13 19.34 0.99
C TYR A 54 14.09 18.19 -0.03
N PHE A 55 13.17 18.30 -0.99
CA PHE A 55 13.11 17.41 -2.13
C PHE A 55 14.30 17.66 -3.05
N HIS A 56 15.19 16.68 -3.16
CA HIS A 56 16.42 16.82 -3.95
C HIS A 56 16.60 15.72 -4.99
N SER A 57 15.81 14.64 -4.93
CA SER A 57 15.89 13.52 -5.87
C SER A 57 14.53 13.15 -6.46
N PHE A 58 14.52 12.80 -7.75
CA PHE A 58 13.34 12.20 -8.39
C PHE A 58 12.94 10.88 -7.73
N SER A 59 13.91 10.08 -7.25
CA SER A 59 13.62 8.82 -6.53
C SER A 59 12.87 9.06 -5.21
N GLN A 60 13.18 10.16 -4.51
CA GLN A 60 12.48 10.59 -3.30
C GLN A 60 11.03 10.95 -3.62
N ILE A 61 10.79 11.77 -4.65
CA ILE A 61 9.44 12.18 -5.06
C ILE A 61 8.63 10.97 -5.53
N PHE A 62 9.22 10.09 -6.34
CA PHE A 62 8.58 8.86 -6.79
C PHE A 62 8.19 7.95 -5.61
N SER A 63 9.12 7.74 -4.66
CA SER A 63 8.85 6.91 -3.49
C SER A 63 7.76 7.50 -2.59
N ILE A 64 7.76 8.82 -2.36
CA ILE A 64 6.75 9.48 -1.51
C ILE A 64 5.39 9.51 -2.22
N VAL A 65 5.32 10.10 -3.41
CA VAL A 65 4.05 10.42 -4.06
C VAL A 65 3.46 9.18 -4.74
N CYS A 66 4.24 8.51 -5.60
CA CYS A 66 3.74 7.42 -6.43
C CYS A 66 3.64 6.09 -5.66
N VAL A 67 4.50 5.86 -4.68
CA VAL A 67 4.56 4.55 -3.98
C VAL A 67 3.90 4.60 -2.60
N ASN A 68 4.25 5.56 -1.75
CA ASN A 68 3.67 5.59 -0.41
C ASN A 68 2.29 6.27 -0.39
N VAL A 69 2.16 7.52 -0.84
CA VAL A 69 0.91 8.29 -0.75
C VAL A 69 -0.19 7.70 -1.63
N PHE A 70 0.08 7.43 -2.91
CA PHE A 70 -0.93 6.89 -3.84
C PHE A 70 -1.52 5.56 -3.34
N PHE A 71 -0.67 4.59 -3.01
CA PHE A 71 -1.16 3.29 -2.54
C PHE A 71 -1.77 3.38 -1.14
N CYS A 72 -1.27 4.26 -0.25
CA CYS A 72 -1.90 4.48 1.05
C CYS A 72 -3.33 5.03 0.90
N VAL A 73 -3.55 6.05 0.07
CA VAL A 73 -4.87 6.62 -0.19
C VAL A 73 -5.82 5.56 -0.75
N LEU A 74 -5.37 4.76 -1.72
CA LEU A 74 -6.19 3.70 -2.29
C LEU A 74 -6.51 2.60 -1.27
N THR A 75 -5.54 2.19 -0.44
CA THR A 75 -5.77 1.21 0.63
C THR A 75 -6.75 1.74 1.68
N VAL A 76 -6.70 3.04 2.01
CA VAL A 76 -7.70 3.70 2.88
C VAL A 76 -9.09 3.65 2.24
N VAL A 77 -9.22 3.97 0.95
CA VAL A 77 -10.51 3.89 0.26
C VAL A 77 -11.06 2.46 0.27
N MET A 78 -10.22 1.45 0.03
CA MET A 78 -10.63 0.04 0.10
C MET A 78 -11.08 -0.36 1.50
N VAL A 79 -10.33 0.04 2.53
CA VAL A 79 -10.70 -0.20 3.94
C VAL A 79 -12.05 0.44 4.27
N ILE A 80 -12.31 1.66 3.81
CA ILE A 80 -13.60 2.34 4.00
C ILE A 80 -14.72 1.55 3.30
N PHE A 81 -14.49 1.08 2.07
CA PHE A 81 -15.47 0.30 1.33
C PHE A 81 -15.81 -1.02 2.01
N ASP A 82 -14.82 -1.74 2.55
CA ASP A 82 -15.05 -2.96 3.32
C ASP A 82 -15.72 -2.70 4.66
N PHE A 83 -15.38 -1.58 5.31
CA PHE A 83 -16.01 -1.18 6.57
C PHE A 83 -17.52 -0.90 6.40
N PHE A 84 -17.91 -0.29 5.29
CA PHE A 84 -19.32 -0.02 4.94
C PHE A 84 -20.00 -1.16 4.17
N GLY A 85 -19.34 -2.31 3.99
CA GLY A 85 -19.92 -3.47 3.31
C GLY A 85 -20.22 -3.22 1.82
N VAL A 86 -19.57 -2.24 1.20
CA VAL A 86 -19.76 -1.88 -0.23
C VAL A 86 -19.44 -3.07 -1.12
N THR A 87 -18.40 -3.83 -0.77
CA THR A 87 -17.97 -5.03 -1.51
C THR A 87 -19.03 -6.13 -1.54
N GLN A 88 -19.89 -6.20 -0.51
CA GLN A 88 -21.02 -7.14 -0.45
C GLN A 88 -22.29 -6.57 -1.10
N ALA A 89 -22.53 -5.26 -0.96
CA ALA A 89 -23.68 -4.57 -1.52
C ALA A 89 -23.64 -4.51 -3.07
N TYR A 90 -22.45 -4.44 -3.65
CA TYR A 90 -22.24 -4.25 -5.09
C TYR A 90 -21.66 -5.52 -5.75
N TYR A 91 -22.32 -6.67 -5.55
CA TYR A 91 -21.93 -7.98 -6.09
C TYR A 91 -21.76 -8.03 -7.62
N LYS A 92 -22.30 -7.06 -8.37
CA LYS A 92 -22.14 -6.94 -9.83
C LYS A 92 -20.71 -6.55 -10.24
N TYR A 93 -19.94 -5.96 -9.34
CA TYR A 93 -18.55 -5.58 -9.59
C TYR A 93 -17.61 -6.67 -9.06
N ASN A 94 -16.64 -7.07 -9.88
CA ASN A 94 -15.60 -8.02 -9.51
C ASN A 94 -14.55 -7.37 -8.58
N PHE A 95 -14.96 -6.99 -7.37
CA PHE A 95 -14.07 -6.39 -6.37
C PHE A 95 -12.85 -7.28 -6.09
N HIS A 96 -13.02 -8.60 -6.05
CA HIS A 96 -11.92 -9.54 -5.88
C HIS A 96 -10.81 -9.39 -6.94
N LEU A 97 -11.17 -9.17 -8.20
CA LEU A 97 -10.21 -8.95 -9.28
C LEU A 97 -9.49 -7.59 -9.12
N MET A 98 -10.26 -6.55 -8.79
CA MET A 98 -9.74 -5.19 -8.56
C MET A 98 -8.72 -5.17 -7.42
N GLU A 99 -9.04 -5.81 -6.29
CA GLU A 99 -8.16 -5.88 -5.13
C GLU A 99 -6.90 -6.69 -5.40
N ARG A 100 -6.99 -7.76 -6.20
CA ARG A 100 -5.83 -8.55 -6.62
C ARG A 100 -4.92 -7.78 -7.56
N LEU A 101 -5.48 -7.07 -8.53
CA LEU A 101 -4.71 -6.19 -9.42
C LEU A 101 -4.01 -5.10 -8.62
N PHE A 102 -4.72 -4.50 -7.66
CA PHE A 102 -4.17 -3.50 -6.76
C PHE A 102 -3.01 -4.04 -5.92
N SER A 103 -3.19 -5.17 -5.21
CA SER A 103 -2.13 -5.75 -4.37
C SER A 103 -0.90 -6.15 -5.19
N THR A 104 -1.11 -6.66 -6.41
CA THR A 104 -0.02 -7.04 -7.32
C THR A 104 0.72 -5.81 -7.82
N LEU A 105 -0.01 -4.78 -8.26
CA LEU A 105 0.59 -3.52 -8.74
C LEU A 105 1.36 -2.82 -7.61
N ALA A 106 0.79 -2.78 -6.40
CA ALA A 106 1.45 -2.25 -5.22
C ALA A 106 2.76 -2.99 -4.95
N THR A 107 2.74 -4.33 -4.96
CA THR A 107 3.95 -5.15 -4.77
C THR A 107 5.03 -4.82 -5.80
N LEU A 108 4.66 -4.67 -7.07
CA LEU A 108 5.62 -4.32 -8.13
C LEU A 108 6.20 -2.91 -7.95
N CYS A 109 5.36 -1.91 -7.65
CA CYS A 109 5.81 -0.54 -7.44
C CYS A 109 6.70 -0.40 -6.20
N TYR A 110 6.34 -1.05 -5.08
CA TYR A 110 7.18 -1.10 -3.89
C TYR A 110 8.49 -1.84 -4.14
N GLY A 111 8.47 -2.94 -4.90
CA GLY A 111 9.67 -3.66 -5.33
C GLY A 111 10.59 -2.80 -6.20
N LEU A 112 10.05 -2.04 -7.16
CA LEU A 112 10.82 -1.09 -7.96
C LEU A 112 11.42 0.03 -7.10
N SER A 113 10.65 0.58 -6.15
CA SER A 113 11.17 1.57 -5.19
C SER A 113 12.31 0.98 -4.35
N LEU A 114 12.19 -0.27 -3.93
CA LEU A 114 13.23 -0.96 -3.16
C LEU A 114 14.51 -1.11 -3.97
N ILE A 115 14.43 -1.45 -5.26
CA ILE A 115 15.61 -1.53 -6.14
C ILE A 115 16.32 -0.17 -6.21
N PHE A 116 15.57 0.92 -6.42
CA PHE A 116 16.17 2.27 -6.45
C PHE A 116 16.85 2.63 -5.12
N LEU A 117 16.23 2.31 -3.99
CA LEU A 117 16.79 2.55 -2.67
C LEU A 117 18.06 1.72 -2.41
N ILE A 118 18.07 0.46 -2.82
CA ILE A 118 19.25 -0.42 -2.68
C ILE A 118 20.41 0.09 -3.54
N VAL A 119 20.15 0.48 -4.79
CA VAL A 119 21.17 1.05 -5.67
C VAL A 119 21.77 2.32 -5.07
N ALA A 120 20.92 3.21 -4.52
CA ALA A 120 21.38 4.41 -3.85
C ALA A 120 22.17 4.10 -2.56
N LEU A 121 21.74 3.11 -1.78
CA LEU A 121 22.44 2.68 -0.56
C LEU A 121 23.86 2.16 -0.87
N PHE A 122 24.07 1.42 -1.96
CA PHE A 122 25.40 0.95 -2.35
C PHE A 122 26.34 2.07 -2.80
N GLN A 123 25.80 3.21 -3.21
CA GLN A 123 26.57 4.39 -3.64
C GLN A 123 26.81 5.36 -2.48
N SER A 124 26.10 5.20 -1.37
CA SER A 124 26.16 6.09 -0.21
C SER A 124 27.27 5.70 0.76
N THR A 125 27.93 6.71 1.33
CA THR A 125 28.85 6.57 2.45
C THR A 125 28.14 6.56 3.80
N PHE A 126 26.86 6.95 3.86
CA PHE A 126 26.09 7.13 5.09
C PHE A 126 24.93 6.13 5.20
N VAL A 127 25.27 4.85 5.35
CA VAL A 127 24.33 3.70 5.23
C VAL A 127 23.23 3.68 6.29
N ALA A 128 23.48 4.17 7.52
CA ALA A 128 22.55 4.03 8.64
C ALA A 128 21.16 4.67 8.39
N GLN A 129 21.13 5.84 7.75
CA GLN A 129 19.89 6.56 7.45
C GLN A 129 19.09 5.85 6.35
N TRP A 130 19.77 5.31 5.35
CA TRP A 130 19.16 4.55 4.26
C TRP A 130 18.54 3.25 4.74
N LEU A 131 19.07 2.62 5.79
CA LEU A 131 18.50 1.39 6.37
C LEU A 131 17.06 1.60 6.86
N PHE A 132 16.73 2.78 7.37
CA PHE A 132 15.40 3.06 7.87
C PHE A 132 14.36 3.15 6.74
N THR A 133 14.62 3.96 5.72
CA THR A 133 13.77 4.04 4.52
C THR A 133 13.69 2.70 3.78
N THR A 134 14.82 1.99 3.68
CA THR A 134 14.89 0.70 2.96
C THR A 134 14.14 -0.39 3.72
N SER A 135 14.27 -0.47 5.04
CA SER A 135 13.54 -1.46 5.86
C SER A 135 12.03 -1.21 5.88
N GLY A 136 11.59 0.05 5.94
CA GLY A 136 10.17 0.39 5.82
C GLY A 136 9.58 0.03 4.45
N THR A 137 10.32 0.32 3.37
CA THR A 137 9.92 -0.05 2.00
C THR A 137 9.92 -1.56 1.80
N LEU A 138 10.88 -2.27 2.41
CA LEU A 138 10.94 -3.73 2.41
C LEU A 138 9.74 -4.33 3.13
N LEU A 139 9.39 -3.80 4.30
CA LEU A 139 8.23 -4.24 5.08
C LEU A 139 6.94 -4.03 4.30
N ASN A 140 6.75 -2.87 3.66
CA ASN A 140 5.58 -2.63 2.81
C ASN A 140 5.54 -3.58 1.61
N THR A 141 6.67 -3.80 0.93
CA THR A 141 6.77 -4.78 -0.16
C THR A 141 6.31 -6.15 0.33
N PHE A 142 6.78 -6.58 1.50
CA PHE A 142 6.41 -7.86 2.09
C PHE A 142 4.92 -7.93 2.45
N LEU A 143 4.34 -6.89 3.05
CA LEU A 143 2.92 -6.84 3.38
C LEU A 143 2.03 -6.90 2.12
N TYR A 144 2.36 -6.16 1.07
CA TYR A 144 1.61 -6.22 -0.19
C TYR A 144 1.80 -7.55 -0.92
N ALA A 145 3.01 -8.13 -0.89
CA ALA A 145 3.29 -9.44 -1.45
C ALA A 145 2.53 -10.55 -0.71
N TRP A 146 2.43 -10.46 0.62
CA TRP A 146 1.62 -11.35 1.43
C TRP A 146 0.15 -11.25 1.01
N ASP A 147 -0.42 -10.04 0.98
CA ASP A 147 -1.82 -9.82 0.59
C ASP A 147 -2.11 -10.41 -0.80
N ALA A 148 -1.21 -10.16 -1.76
CA ALA A 148 -1.31 -10.74 -3.10
C ALA A 148 -1.29 -12.27 -3.02
N SER A 149 -0.34 -12.87 -2.31
CA SER A 149 -0.24 -14.34 -2.19
C SER A 149 -1.51 -14.97 -1.59
N GLU A 150 -2.10 -14.33 -0.57
CA GLU A 150 -3.31 -14.82 0.10
C GLU A 150 -4.54 -14.72 -0.84
N ARG A 151 -4.63 -13.65 -1.63
CA ARG A 151 -5.65 -13.48 -2.67
C ARG A 151 -5.53 -14.46 -3.83
N PHE A 152 -4.30 -14.79 -4.24
CA PHE A 152 -4.05 -15.81 -5.27
C PHE A 152 -4.30 -17.23 -4.75
N ARG A 153 -4.05 -17.49 -3.46
CA ARG A 153 -4.33 -18.80 -2.84
C ARG A 153 -5.82 -19.05 -2.67
N ASN A 154 -6.57 -18.03 -2.24
CA ASN A 154 -7.99 -18.13 -1.96
C ASN A 154 -8.87 -17.82 -3.18
N ASP A 155 -8.31 -17.90 -4.39
CA ASP A 155 -9.00 -17.57 -5.63
C ASP A 155 -10.11 -18.61 -5.92
N PRO A 156 -11.39 -18.22 -5.89
CA PRO A 156 -12.50 -19.13 -6.15
C PRO A 156 -12.51 -19.68 -7.60
N THR A 157 -11.73 -19.10 -8.51
CA THR A 157 -11.64 -19.56 -9.92
C THR A 157 -10.67 -20.72 -10.13
N ARG A 158 -9.84 -21.10 -9.13
CA ARG A 158 -8.92 -22.24 -9.23
C ARG A 158 -9.58 -23.62 -9.05
N GLY A 159 -10.88 -23.66 -8.76
CA GLY A 159 -11.66 -24.88 -8.57
C GLY A 159 -12.55 -25.29 -9.74
N TYR A 160 -12.43 -24.64 -10.90
CA TYR A 160 -13.16 -24.98 -12.13
C TYR A 160 -12.20 -25.36 -13.25
#